data_AF-A0A139AT38-F1
#
_entry.id   AF-A0A139AT38-F1
#
_cell.length_a   1.000
_cell.length_b   1.000
_cell.length_c   1.000
_cell.angle_alpha   90.00
_cell.angle_beta   90.00
_cell.angle_gamma   90.00
#
_symmetry.space_group_name_H-M   'P 1'
#
loop_
_entity.id
_entity.type
_entity.pdbx_description
1 polymer ?
#
loop_
_entity_poly.entity_id
_entity_poly.type
_entity_poly.pdbx_seq_one_letter_code
_entity_poly.pdbx_strand_id
1 'polypeptide(L)'
;MPFVSNLPKNTPYPFVTAEPDPITVVRYLRASDYLAFGAIAAGFPSAFFLLGRAALLQVPMYATLGFAAIYINSLMRFWGWKENAIEAKQFAHDSANGTLRPAWWNWQ
;
A
#
# COMPACT_ATOMS: atom_id res chain seq x y z
N MET A 1 -13.51 -2.91 18.48
CA MET A 1 -12.72 -4.15 18.68
C MET A 1 -11.87 -4.33 17.43
N PRO A 2 -10.55 -4.58 17.51
CA PRO A 2 -9.75 -4.84 16.30
C PRO A 2 -10.24 -6.14 15.63
N PHE A 3 -10.42 -6.10 14.31
CA PHE A 3 -10.83 -7.24 13.49
C PHE A 3 -9.78 -8.37 13.50
N VAL A 4 -8.49 -8.00 13.59
CA VAL A 4 -7.36 -8.93 13.69
C VAL A 4 -6.73 -8.81 15.08
N SER A 5 -7.13 -9.70 16.00
CA SER A 5 -6.58 -9.75 17.37
C SER A 5 -5.25 -10.53 17.48
N ASN A 6 -4.87 -11.27 16.43
CA ASN A 6 -3.71 -12.17 16.44
C ASN A 6 -2.55 -11.61 15.60
N LEU A 7 -1.98 -10.51 16.07
CA LEU A 7 -0.89 -9.81 15.38
C LEU A 7 0.38 -10.68 15.29
N PRO A 8 1.13 -10.60 14.18
CA PRO A 8 2.41 -11.29 14.08
C PRO A 8 3.36 -10.75 15.17
N LYS A 9 3.76 -11.61 16.10
CA LYS A 9 4.69 -11.25 17.19
C LYS A 9 6.16 -11.29 16.76
N ASN A 10 6.46 -11.84 15.59
CA ASN A 10 7.80 -12.05 15.08
C ASN A 10 7.95 -11.43 13.69
N THR A 11 8.01 -10.10 13.63
CA THR A 11 8.30 -9.34 12.39
C THR A 11 9.67 -8.69 12.48
N PRO A 12 10.41 -8.59 11.36
CA PRO A 12 11.76 -8.02 11.37
C PRO A 12 11.80 -6.52 11.68
N TYR A 13 10.71 -5.79 11.44
CA TYR A 13 10.60 -4.35 11.66
C TYR A 13 9.50 -4.02 12.68
N PRO A 14 9.54 -2.85 13.34
CA PRO A 14 8.58 -2.47 14.36
C PRO A 14 7.17 -2.44 13.80
N PHE A 15 6.24 -3.05 14.50
CA PHE A 15 4.83 -3.04 14.14
C PHE A 15 4.22 -1.64 14.38
N VAL A 16 3.51 -1.09 13.37
CA VAL A 16 2.91 0.25 13.47
C VAL A 16 1.43 0.17 13.84
N THR A 17 0.63 -0.49 13.01
CA THR A 17 -0.81 -0.66 13.23
C THR A 17 -1.34 -1.87 12.50
N ALA A 18 -2.38 -2.49 13.07
CA ALA A 18 -3.02 -3.69 12.55
C ALA A 18 -3.87 -3.39 11.32
N GLU A 19 -4.63 -2.31 11.44
CA GLU A 19 -5.76 -1.97 10.58
C GLU A 19 -5.65 -0.50 10.21
N PRO A 20 -4.71 -0.13 9.34
CA PRO A 20 -4.67 1.22 8.81
C PRO A 20 -5.90 1.47 7.93
N ASP A 21 -6.48 2.66 8.04
CA ASP A 21 -7.55 3.10 7.13
C ASP A 21 -7.03 3.10 5.68
N PRO A 22 -7.83 2.67 4.67
CA PRO A 22 -7.36 2.56 3.29
C PRO A 22 -6.76 3.85 2.73
N ILE A 23 -7.28 5.01 3.16
CA ILE A 23 -6.80 6.31 2.69
C ILE A 23 -5.48 6.66 3.37
N THR A 24 -5.29 6.21 4.62
CA THR A 24 -3.98 6.30 5.30
C THR A 24 -2.94 5.45 4.58
N VAL A 25 -3.28 4.23 4.16
CA VAL A 25 -2.34 3.36 3.41
C VAL A 25 -1.87 4.03 2.11
N VAL A 26 -2.81 4.64 1.37
CA VAL A 26 -2.52 5.35 0.13
C VAL A 26 -1.69 6.62 0.39
N ARG A 27 -1.95 7.36 1.47
CA ARG A 27 -1.19 8.55 1.86
C ARG A 27 0.28 8.23 2.19
N TYR A 28 0.55 7.00 2.63
CA TYR A 28 1.87 6.51 3.02
C TYR A 28 2.63 5.79 1.89
N LEU A 29 2.13 5.84 0.64
CA LEU A 29 2.86 5.32 -0.51
C LEU A 29 4.17 6.10 -0.72
N ARG A 30 5.27 5.37 -0.96
CA ARG A 30 6.57 5.97 -1.28
C ARG A 30 6.64 6.32 -2.76
N ALA A 31 7.55 7.24 -3.12
CA ALA A 31 7.87 7.54 -4.51
C ALA A 31 8.26 6.28 -5.31
N SER A 32 8.96 5.32 -4.67
CA SER A 32 9.30 4.02 -5.27
C SER A 32 8.08 3.20 -5.66
N ASP A 33 6.98 3.32 -4.91
CA ASP A 33 5.75 2.58 -5.18
C ASP A 33 5.04 3.13 -6.42
N TYR A 34 4.99 4.46 -6.58
CA TYR A 34 4.47 5.08 -7.80
C TYR A 34 5.29 4.72 -9.04
N LEU A 35 6.62 4.58 -8.89
CA LEU A 35 7.48 4.11 -9.97
C LEU A 35 7.17 2.65 -10.34
N ALA A 36 6.99 1.78 -9.34
CA ALA A 36 6.58 0.40 -9.55
C ALA A 36 5.19 0.29 -10.21
N PHE A 37 4.24 1.12 -9.80
CA PHE A 37 2.93 1.23 -10.43
C PHE A 37 3.05 1.59 -11.91
N GLY A 38 3.81 2.64 -12.25
CA GLY A 38 4.01 3.05 -13.64
C GLY A 38 4.67 1.95 -14.47
N ALA A 39 5.66 1.25 -13.89
CA ALA A 39 6.32 0.13 -14.54
C ALA A 39 5.35 -1.03 -14.84
N ILE A 40 4.44 -1.36 -13.92
CA ILE A 40 3.45 -2.43 -14.15
C ILE A 40 2.38 -1.94 -15.14
N ALA A 41 1.79 -0.77 -14.89
CA ALA A 41 0.66 -0.26 -15.65
C ALA A 41 1.00 0.00 -17.12
N ALA A 42 2.21 0.48 -17.42
CA ALA A 42 2.65 0.74 -18.80
C ALA A 42 3.56 -0.37 -19.35
N GLY A 43 4.37 -1.03 -18.51
CA GLY A 43 5.33 -2.03 -18.95
C GLY A 43 4.67 -3.29 -19.52
N PHE A 44 3.60 -3.79 -18.88
CA PHE A 44 2.89 -4.95 -19.43
C PHE A 44 2.20 -4.61 -20.76
N PRO A 45 1.33 -3.60 -20.88
CA PRO A 45 0.73 -3.25 -22.17
C PRO A 45 1.73 -2.94 -23.27
N SER A 46 2.83 -2.24 -22.96
CA SER A 46 3.88 -1.96 -23.96
C SER A 46 4.59 -3.23 -24.44
N ALA A 47 4.87 -4.18 -23.54
CA ALA A 47 5.40 -5.48 -23.94
C ALA A 47 4.43 -6.25 -24.86
N PHE A 48 3.13 -6.23 -24.56
CA PHE A 48 2.11 -6.84 -25.43
C PHE A 48 2.01 -6.15 -26.80
N PHE A 49 2.12 -4.81 -26.82
CA PHE A 49 2.13 -4.04 -28.06
C PHE A 49 3.32 -4.39 -28.95
N LEU A 50 4.52 -4.51 -28.37
CA LEU A 50 5.73 -4.92 -29.10
C LEU A 50 5.64 -6.35 -29.67
N LEU A 51 4.83 -7.21 -29.06
CA LEU A 51 4.55 -8.58 -29.53
C LEU A 51 3.41 -8.65 -30.56
N GLY A 52 2.89 -7.52 -31.03
CA GLY A 52 1.79 -7.47 -32.02
C GLY A 52 0.43 -7.88 -31.47
N ARG A 53 0.23 -7.84 -30.14
CA ARG A 53 -1.03 -8.18 -29.48
C ARG A 53 -1.81 -6.92 -29.11
N ALA A 54 -3.13 -7.02 -29.08
CA ALA A 54 -4.00 -5.90 -28.68
C ALA A 54 -3.72 -5.47 -27.23
N ALA A 55 -3.17 -4.25 -27.05
CA ALA A 55 -2.69 -3.76 -25.76
C ALA A 55 -3.67 -2.80 -25.06
N LEU A 56 -4.56 -2.12 -25.81
CA LEU A 56 -5.33 -0.98 -25.28
C LEU A 56 -6.34 -1.38 -24.18
N LEU A 57 -7.02 -2.53 -24.36
CA LEU A 57 -7.97 -3.06 -23.37
C LEU A 57 -7.29 -3.56 -22.08
N GLN A 58 -5.96 -3.75 -22.11
CA GLN A 58 -5.22 -4.31 -20.98
C GLN A 58 -4.72 -3.23 -20.02
N VAL A 59 -4.64 -1.96 -20.44
CA VAL A 59 -4.19 -0.85 -19.61
C VAL A 59 -4.99 -0.73 -18.29
N PRO A 60 -6.35 -0.69 -18.28
CA PRO A 60 -7.08 -0.60 -17.03
C PRO A 60 -6.86 -1.82 -16.11
N MET A 61 -6.66 -3.01 -16.68
CA MET A 61 -6.38 -4.23 -15.92
C MET A 61 -5.01 -4.19 -15.24
N TYR A 62 -3.96 -3.79 -15.96
CA TYR A 62 -2.63 -3.71 -15.35
C TYR A 62 -2.49 -2.49 -14.43
N ALA A 63 -3.25 -1.42 -14.65
CA ALA A 63 -3.36 -0.33 -13.69
C ALA A 63 -4.00 -0.79 -12.36
N THR A 64 -5.10 -1.53 -12.39
CA THR A 64 -5.71 -2.05 -11.14
C THR A 64 -4.81 -3.04 -10.42
N LEU A 65 -4.16 -3.94 -11.16
CA LEU A 65 -3.18 -4.87 -10.58
C LEU A 65 -1.96 -4.16 -10.02
N GLY A 66 -1.45 -3.15 -10.72
CA GLY A 66 -0.36 -2.29 -10.25
C GLY A 66 -0.74 -1.57 -8.96
N PHE A 67 -1.95 -1.02 -8.89
CA PHE A 67 -2.46 -0.36 -7.69
C PHE A 67 -2.57 -1.32 -6.50
N ALA A 68 -3.11 -2.52 -6.73
CA ALA A 68 -3.19 -3.55 -5.69
C ALA A 68 -1.80 -3.94 -5.17
N ALA A 69 -0.81 -4.11 -6.06
CA ALA A 69 0.55 -4.47 -5.68
C ALA A 69 1.22 -3.40 -4.81
N ILE A 70 1.08 -2.12 -5.16
CA ILE A 70 1.65 -1.03 -4.35
C ILE A 70 0.93 -0.87 -3.01
N TYR A 71 -0.38 -1.10 -2.99
CA TYR A 71 -1.18 -1.05 -1.76
C TYR A 71 -0.76 -2.14 -0.78
N ILE A 72 -0.59 -3.38 -1.27
CA ILE A 72 -0.06 -4.50 -0.47
C ILE A 72 1.36 -4.19 0.02
N ASN A 73 2.21 -3.59 -0.82
CA ASN A 73 3.55 -3.20 -0.41
C ASN A 73 3.55 -2.21 0.76
N SER A 74 2.65 -1.22 0.72
CA SER A 74 2.46 -0.26 1.82
C SER A 74 1.96 -0.96 3.09
N LEU A 75 0.95 -1.84 2.98
CA LEU A 75 0.45 -2.62 4.11
C LEU A 75 1.53 -3.47 4.79
N MET A 76 2.38 -4.13 4.00
CA MET A 76 3.48 -4.95 4.53
C MET A 76 4.48 -4.12 5.34
N ARG A 77 4.64 -2.82 5.06
CA ARG A 77 5.44 -1.90 5.89
C ARG A 77 4.75 -1.58 7.21
N PHE A 78 3.43 -1.32 7.20
CA PHE A 78 2.68 -1.09 8.45
C PHE A 78 2.74 -2.29 9.42
N TRP A 79 2.69 -3.50 8.86
CA TRP A 79 2.79 -4.74 9.62
C TRP A 79 4.23 -5.15 9.98
N GLY A 80 5.25 -4.41 9.54
CA GLY A 80 6.65 -4.68 9.90
C GLY A 80 7.32 -5.82 9.11
N TRP A 81 6.73 -6.28 8.01
CA TRP A 81 7.37 -7.25 7.10
C TRP A 81 8.40 -6.60 6.15
N LYS A 82 8.36 -5.28 6.03
CA LYS A 82 9.29 -4.46 5.24
C LYS A 82 9.79 -3.29 6.09
N GLU A 83 10.94 -2.75 5.69
CA GLU A 83 11.56 -1.59 6.32
C GLU A 83 10.55 -0.43 6.36
N ASN A 84 10.35 0.14 7.55
CA ASN A 84 9.27 1.08 7.83
C ASN A 84 9.67 2.22 8.79
N ALA A 85 10.97 2.56 8.88
CA ALA A 85 11.43 3.56 9.85
C ALA A 85 10.85 4.96 9.58
N ILE A 86 10.58 5.28 8.31
CA ILE A 86 9.98 6.54 7.89
C ILE A 86 8.50 6.58 8.29
N GLU A 87 7.77 5.52 7.94
CA GLU A 87 6.34 5.38 8.18
C GLU A 87 6.03 5.33 9.68
N ALA A 88 6.83 4.62 10.48
CA ALA A 88 6.65 4.57 11.93
C ALA A 88 6.79 5.96 12.57
N LYS A 89 7.77 6.76 12.13
CA LYS A 89 7.97 8.14 12.61
C LYS A 89 6.82 9.05 12.20
N GLN A 90 6.43 9.00 10.93
CA GLN A 90 5.34 9.82 10.39
C GLN A 90 4.00 9.45 11.06
N PHE A 91 3.76 8.16 11.30
CA PHE A 91 2.55 7.69 11.96
C PHE A 91 2.49 8.10 13.42
N ALA A 92 3.61 8.06 14.15
CA ALA A 92 3.67 8.58 15.51
C ALA A 92 3.36 10.09 15.56
N HIS A 93 3.90 10.86 14.61
CA HIS A 93 3.62 12.29 14.49
C HIS A 93 2.13 12.56 14.16
N ASP A 94 1.58 11.84 13.18
CA ASP A 94 0.17 11.99 12.78
C ASP A 94 -0.80 11.56 13.90
N SER A 95 -0.43 10.52 14.66
CA SER A 95 -1.20 10.06 15.82
C SER A 95 -1.19 11.10 16.95
N ALA A 96 -0.05 11.75 17.20
CA ALA A 96 0.06 12.79 18.22
C ALA A 96 -0.76 14.04 17.86
N ASN A 97 -0.83 14.36 16.56
CA ASN A 97 -1.57 15.52 16.06
C ASN A 97 -3.05 15.23 15.78
N GLY A 98 -3.52 13.99 15.95
CA GLY A 98 -4.89 13.61 15.65
C GLY A 98 -5.26 13.71 14.16
N THR A 99 -4.28 13.69 13.25
CA THR A 99 -4.50 13.79 11.79
C THR A 99 -4.79 12.43 11.14
N LEU A 100 -4.70 11.36 11.92
CA LEU A 100 -5.09 10.02 11.51
C LEU A 100 -6.60 9.95 11.38
N ARG A 101 -7.05 9.38 10.27
CA ARG A 101 -8.47 9.10 10.08
C ARG A 101 -8.87 7.94 10.98
N PRO A 102 -10.07 7.99 11.59
CA PRO A 102 -10.59 6.83 12.30
C PRO A 102 -10.72 5.67 11.32
N ALA A 103 -10.48 4.45 11.79
CA ALA A 103 -10.73 3.26 10.98
C ALA A 103 -12.18 3.29 10.49
N TRP A 104 -12.41 2.88 9.25
CA TRP A 104 -13.72 2.98 8.60
C TRP A 104 -14.86 2.20 9.30
N TRP A 105 -14.52 1.32 10.23
CA TRP A 105 -15.47 0.59 11.08
C TRP A 105 -15.82 1.32 12.39
N ASN A 106 -15.08 2.38 12.75
CA ASN A 106 -15.30 3.19 13.95
C ASN A 106 -16.32 4.33 13.71
N TRP A 107 -17.17 4.22 12.68
CA TRP A 107 -18.24 5.17 12.36
C TRP A 107 -19.57 4.79 13.04
N GLN A 108 -19.49 4.15 14.20
CA GLN A 108 -20.59 3.85 15.12
C GLN A 108 -20.35 4.60 16.43
#